data_AF-A0A5C9AHS7-F1
#
_entry.id   AF-A0A5C9AHS7-F1
#
_cell.length_a   1.000
_cell.length_b   1.000
_cell.length_c   1.000
_cell.angle_alpha   90.00
_cell.angle_beta   90.00
_cell.angle_gamma   90.00
#
_symmetry.space_group_name_H-M   'P 1'
#
loop_
_entity.id
_entity.type
_entity.pdbx_description
1 polymer ?
#
loop_
_entity_poly.entity_id
_entity_poly.type
_entity_poly.pdbx_seq_one_letter_code
_entity_poly.pdbx_strand_id
1 'polypeptide(L)' 'MAGWHLDTKMAQDIVARTMRIIDTNINVMDARGRIIGSGDRERIGELHEGA' A
#
# COMPACT_ATOMS: atom_id res chain seq x y z
N MET A 1 -14.44 -18.44 7.82
CA MET A 1 -13.21 -18.06 7.09
C MET A 1 -12.88 -16.63 7.46
N ALA A 2 -11.90 -16.41 8.34
CA ALA A 2 -11.46 -15.05 8.64
C ALA A 2 -10.71 -14.52 7.43
N GLY A 3 -11.38 -13.76 6.57
CA GLY A 3 -10.70 -13.02 5.52
C GLY A 3 -9.83 -11.98 6.21
N TRP A 4 -8.51 -12.18 6.21
CA TRP A 4 -7.58 -11.12 6.58
C TRP A 4 -7.70 -10.02 5.54
N HIS A 5 -8.57 -9.05 5.82
CA HIS A 5 -8.70 -7.85 5.03
C HIS A 5 -7.57 -6.92 5.45
N LEU A 6 -6.62 -6.68 4.56
CA LEU A 6 -5.64 -5.63 4.77
C LEU A 6 -6.39 -4.30 4.64
N ASP A 7 -6.74 -3.69 5.76
CA ASP A 7 -7.35 -2.37 5.75
C ASP A 7 -6.32 -1.30 5.32
N THR A 8 -6.81 -0.17 4.80
CA THR A 8 -5.96 0.91 4.28
C THR A 8 -5.04 1.50 5.35
N LYS A 9 -5.45 1.47 6.62
CA LYS A 9 -4.65 1.96 7.73
C LYS A 9 -3.43 1.05 7.95
N MET A 10 -3.63 -0.26 8.00
CA MET A 10 -2.59 -1.27 8.13
C MET A 10 -1.64 -1.23 6.92
N ALA A 11 -2.17 -1.09 5.70
CA ALA A 11 -1.36 -0.94 4.49
C ALA A 11 -0.47 0.30 4.56
N GLN A 12 -1.01 1.45 4.97
CA GLN A 12 -0.22 2.66 5.15
C GLN A 12 0.84 2.53 6.25
N ASP A 13 0.50 1.83 7.32
CA ASP A 13 1.38 1.51 8.45
C ASP A 13 2.58 0.63 8.02
N ILE A 14 2.34 -0.35 7.14
CA ILE A 14 3.39 -1.17 6.52
C ILE A 14 4.31 -0.28 5.68
N VAL A 15 3.74 0.56 4.81
CA VAL A 15 4.53 1.45 3.95
C VAL A 15 5.42 2.36 4.79
N ALA A 16 4.84 3.02 5.80
CA ALA A 16 5.59 3.91 6.68
C ALA A 16 6.73 3.19 7.42
N ARG A 17 6.49 1.97 7.92
CA ARG A 17 7.55 1.19 8.60
C ARG A 17 8.65 0.74 7.65
N THR A 18 8.28 0.27 6.46
CA THR A 18 9.23 -0.26 5.48
C THR A 18 10.09 0.85 4.88
N MET A 19 9.51 2.01 4.55
CA MET A 19 10.27 3.15 4.00
C MET A 19 11.38 3.62 4.96
N ARG A 20 11.15 3.56 6.28
CA ARG A 20 12.21 3.85 7.26
C ARG A 20 13.38 2.86 7.24
N ILE A 21 13.22 1.71 6.61
CA ILE A 21 14.24 0.65 6.52
C ILE A 21 14.97 0.73 5.18
N ILE A 22 14.23 0.91 4.07
CA ILE A 22 14.78 0.80 2.71
C ILE A 22 14.99 2.14 1.99
N ASP A 23 14.61 3.26 2.62
CA ASP A 23 14.76 4.64 2.12
C ASP A 23 14.33 4.85 0.66
N THR A 24 13.25 4.18 0.27
CA THR A 24 12.69 4.24 -1.09
C THR A 24 11.17 4.21 -1.01
N ASN A 25 10.50 4.94 -1.90
CA ASN A 25 9.04 4.95 -1.99
C ASN A 25 8.52 3.58 -2.43
N ILE A 26 7.51 3.06 -1.74
CA ILE A 26 6.84 1.80 -2.07
C ILE A 26 5.33 1.94 -2.00
N ASN A 27 4.66 1.01 -2.67
CA ASN A 27 3.20 0.91 -2.71
C ASN A 27 2.74 -0.46 -2.21
N VAL A 28 1.58 -0.49 -1.57
CA VAL A 28 0.82 -1.70 -1.27
C VAL A 28 -0.49 -1.61 -2.03
N MET A 29 -0.85 -2.68 -2.74
CA MET A 29 -2.05 -2.75 -3.57
C MET A 29 -2.98 -3.87 -3.10
N ASP A 30 -4.28 -3.69 -3.32
CA ASP A 30 -5.24 -4.78 -3.19
C ASP A 30 -5.17 -5.74 -4.40
N ALA A 31 -5.94 -6.83 -4.35
CA ALA A 31 -5.99 -7.83 -5.40
C ALA A 31 -6.52 -7.30 -6.76
N ARG A 32 -7.05 -6.08 -6.80
CA ARG A 32 -7.52 -5.40 -8.01
C ARG A 32 -6.50 -4.41 -8.56
N GLY A 33 -5.31 -4.30 -7.96
CA GLY A 33 -4.27 -3.34 -8.36
C GLY A 33 -4.54 -1.92 -7.86
N ARG A 34 -5.50 -1.71 -6.94
CA ARG A 34 -5.72 -0.39 -6.33
C ARG A 34 -4.69 -0.18 -5.23
N ILE A 35 -4.01 0.97 -5.26
CA ILE A 35 -3.09 1.37 -4.19
C ILE A 35 -3.89 1.64 -2.92
N ILE A 36 -3.59 0.89 -1.86
CA ILE A 36 -4.24 1.00 -0.54
C ILE A 36 -3.28 1.52 0.54
N GLY A 37 -1.99 1.66 0.21
CA GLY A 37 -0.99 2.39 0.99
C GLY A 37 0.16 2.81 0.09
N SER A 38 0.72 4.00 0.31
CA SER A 38 1.84 4.52 -0.50
C SER A 38 2.71 5.51 0.28
N GLY A 39 3.99 5.60 -0.09
CA GLY A 39 4.87 6.66 0.38
C GLY A 39 4.53 8.01 -0.26
N ASP A 40 3.86 7.98 -1.40
CA ASP A 40 3.22 9.13 -2.02
C ASP A 40 1.71 9.07 -1.80
N ARG A 41 1.21 9.90 -0.88
CA ARG A 41 -0.19 9.86 -0.46
C ARG A 41 -1.16 10.22 -1.58
N GLU A 42 -0.72 10.96 -2.60
CA GLU A 42 -1.56 11.33 -3.75
C GLU A 42 -1.94 10.11 -4.58
N ARG A 43 -1.16 9.03 -4.50
CA ARG A 43 -1.38 7.79 -5.23
C ARG A 43 -2.40 6.85 -4.58
N ILE A 44 -2.79 7.10 -3.34
CA ILE A 44 -3.74 6.23 -2.63
C ILE A 44 -5.09 6.28 -3.34
N GLY A 45 -5.59 5.11 -3.75
CA GLY A 45 -6.84 4.98 -4.48
C GLY A 45 -6.68 4.92 -6.00
N GLU A 46 -5.49 5.20 -6.55
CA GLU A 46 -5.19 5.01 -7.96
C GLU A 46 -5.17 3.52 -8.32
N LEU A 47 -5.63 3.20 -9.52
CA LEU A 47 -5.44 1.89 -10.13
C LEU A 47 -4.05 1.88 -10.77
N HIS A 48 -3.20 0.97 -10.35
CA HIS A 48 -1.92 0.74 -11.01
C HIS A 48 -2.01 -0.58 -11.74
N GLU A 49 -1.76 -0.58 -13.06
CA GLU A 49 -1.81 -1.80 -13.86
C GLU A 49 -0.68 -2.80 -13.55
N GLY A 50 0.14 -2.52 -12.53
CA GLY A 50 1.35 -3.27 -12.24
C GLY A 50 2.46 -2.96 -13.24
N ALA A 51 3.68 -3.35 -12.88
CA ALA A 51 4.79 -3.47 -13.83
C ALA A 51 4.87 -4.93 -14.30
#